data_AF-A0AAD6UY08-F1
#
_entry.id   AF-A0AAD6UY08-F1
#
_cell.length_a   1.000
_cell.length_b   1.000
_cell.length_c   1.000
_cell.angle_alpha   90.00
_cell.angle_beta   90.00
_cell.angle_gamma   90.00
#
_symmetry.space_group_name_H-M   'P 1'
#
loop_
_entity.id
_entity.type
_entity.pdbx_description
1 polymer ?
#
loop_
_entity_poly.entity_id
_entity_poly.type
_entity_poly.pdbx_seq_one_letter_code
_entity_poly.pdbx_strand_id
1 'polypeptide(L)'
;MVSIPLLHGRLEPKESGTPSVNKLCRRHYLSRVVVTDHRLALTRLLCGSFFFRGLCTNPGLFSFDTTCCRKCGLDRETPGHVFMLCRAQETVAERAALADTLSRDFHRSWDPVFTRNGAEDLMRSLIFDWNTVVPMARFIYQVVRQWKWFGHRLPTMVCELAPESDDEDGGMWDFETVTEDGSEGDGMEMEIAF
;
A
#
# COMPACT_ATOMS: atom_id res chain seq x y z
N MET A 1 9.22 13.95 -12.46
CA MET A 1 8.72 13.23 -11.25
C MET A 1 7.20 13.31 -11.30
N VAL A 2 6.50 12.18 -11.45
CA VAL A 2 5.03 12.16 -11.45
C VAL A 2 4.58 12.19 -9.99
N SER A 3 4.02 13.31 -9.54
CA SER A 3 3.37 13.37 -8.23
C SER A 3 2.07 12.56 -8.30
N ILE A 4 1.92 11.59 -7.40
CA ILE A 4 0.63 10.90 -7.22
C ILE A 4 -0.15 11.74 -6.21
N PRO A 5 -1.22 12.46 -6.61
CA PRO A 5 -1.93 13.37 -5.72
C PRO A 5 -2.50 12.69 -4.47
N LEU A 6 -2.71 11.38 -4.53
CA LEU A 6 -3.22 10.56 -3.42
C LEU A 6 -2.23 10.42 -2.26
N LEU A 7 -0.93 10.61 -2.51
CA LEU A 7 0.12 10.42 -1.50
C LEU A 7 0.65 11.72 -0.89
N HIS A 8 0.32 12.89 -1.44
CA HIS A 8 0.77 14.17 -0.88
C HIS A 8 0.00 14.53 0.41
N GLY A 9 0.73 14.96 1.45
CA GLY A 9 0.13 15.43 2.71
C GLY A 9 -0.59 14.35 3.52
N ARG A 10 -0.20 13.08 3.34
CA ARG A 10 -0.92 11.93 3.89
C ARG A 10 -0.91 11.91 5.43
N LEU A 11 -2.11 11.87 6.01
CA LEU A 11 -2.37 11.57 7.41
C LEU A 11 -2.69 10.08 7.54
N GLU A 12 -2.15 9.42 8.57
CA GLU A 12 -2.50 8.03 8.88
C GLU A 12 -3.71 8.00 9.83
N PRO A 13 -4.71 7.15 9.54
CA PRO A 13 -5.82 6.92 10.45
C PRO A 13 -5.35 6.30 11.76
N LYS A 14 -6.07 6.58 12.84
CA LYS A 14 -5.94 5.92 14.14
C LYS A 14 -7.20 5.13 14.44
N GLU A 15 -7.08 4.12 15.31
CA GLU A 15 -8.24 3.38 15.85
C GLU A 15 -9.17 4.31 16.65
N SER A 16 -8.62 5.37 17.26
CA SER A 16 -9.37 6.45 17.90
C SER A 16 -8.68 7.81 17.71
N GLY A 17 -9.48 8.87 17.57
CA GLY A 17 -8.99 10.26 17.43
C GLY A 17 -8.78 10.73 15.98
N THR A 18 -8.22 11.94 15.83
CA THR A 18 -8.00 12.56 14.52
C THR A 18 -6.78 11.96 13.79
N PRO A 19 -6.83 11.83 12.45
CA PRO A 19 -5.70 11.35 11.65
C PRO A 19 -4.44 12.19 11.87
N SER A 20 -3.26 11.55 11.95
CA SER A 20 -1.99 12.25 12.21
C SER A 20 -0.89 11.84 11.24
N VAL A 21 0.09 12.71 11.02
CA VAL A 21 1.30 12.39 10.24
C VAL A 21 2.18 11.43 11.06
N ASN A 22 2.08 10.13 10.82
CA ASN A 22 2.96 9.14 11.44
C ASN A 22 4.13 8.82 10.48
N LYS A 23 5.37 9.00 10.97
CA LYS A 23 6.58 8.88 10.14
C LYS A 23 6.88 7.44 9.70
N LEU A 24 6.35 6.42 10.39
CA LEU A 24 6.51 5.00 10.05
C LEU A 24 5.37 4.21 10.71
N CYS A 25 4.32 3.90 9.95
CA CYS A 25 3.36 2.87 10.36
C CYS A 25 3.13 1.92 9.19
N ARG A 26 3.01 0.61 9.51
CA ARG A 26 2.48 -0.39 8.59
C ARG A 26 1.16 0.18 8.07
N ARG A 27 1.07 0.40 6.75
CA ARG A 27 -0.06 1.09 6.12
C ARG A 27 -1.34 0.36 6.56
N HIS A 28 -2.28 1.04 7.21
CA HIS A 28 -3.46 0.42 7.83
C HIS A 28 -4.24 -0.49 6.88
N TYR A 29 -4.25 -0.17 5.59
CA TYR A 29 -4.89 -1.01 4.59
C TYR A 29 -4.20 -2.38 4.43
N LEU A 30 -2.90 -2.52 4.73
CA LEU A 30 -2.19 -3.80 4.66
C LEU A 30 -2.66 -4.78 5.74
N SER A 31 -3.05 -4.28 6.92
CA SER A 31 -3.62 -5.11 7.99
C SER A 31 -5.13 -5.30 7.83
N ARG A 32 -5.86 -4.26 7.39
CA ARG A 32 -7.32 -4.29 7.28
C ARG A 32 -7.83 -5.03 6.04
N VAL A 33 -7.13 -4.92 4.91
CA VAL A 33 -7.53 -5.56 3.65
C VAL A 33 -6.91 -6.95 3.57
N VAL A 34 -7.64 -7.93 4.10
CA VAL A 34 -7.19 -9.34 4.16
C VAL A 34 -7.17 -10.02 2.78
N VAL A 35 -8.09 -9.65 1.89
CA VAL A 35 -8.17 -10.21 0.53
C VAL A 35 -7.01 -9.70 -0.32
N THR A 36 -6.12 -10.60 -0.73
CA THR A 36 -4.89 -10.29 -1.46
C THR A 36 -5.13 -9.45 -2.72
N ASP A 37 -6.12 -9.81 -3.52
CA ASP A 37 -6.44 -9.09 -4.76
C ASP A 37 -6.88 -7.65 -4.52
N HIS A 38 -7.69 -7.42 -3.48
CA HIS A 38 -8.14 -6.08 -3.10
C HIS A 38 -6.95 -5.23 -2.63
N ARG A 39 -6.06 -5.84 -1.82
CA ARG A 39 -4.85 -5.20 -1.30
C ARG A 39 -3.88 -4.86 -2.43
N LEU A 40 -3.72 -5.75 -3.41
CA LEU A 40 -2.89 -5.51 -4.59
C LEU A 40 -3.44 -4.36 -5.43
N ALA A 41 -4.74 -4.36 -5.72
CA ALA A 41 -5.39 -3.28 -6.48
C ALA A 41 -5.21 -1.91 -5.80
N LEU A 42 -5.47 -1.83 -4.49
CA LEU A 42 -5.27 -0.61 -3.71
C LEU A 42 -3.79 -0.18 -3.67
N THR A 43 -2.86 -1.12 -3.53
CA THR A 43 -1.42 -0.82 -3.53
C THR A 43 -0.98 -0.26 -4.89
N ARG A 44 -1.44 -0.86 -5.99
CA ARG A 44 -1.16 -0.35 -7.34
C ARG A 44 -1.73 1.04 -7.57
N LEU A 45 -2.92 1.34 -7.04
CA LEU A 45 -3.48 2.69 -7.06
C LEU A 45 -2.56 3.69 -6.37
N LEU A 46 -2.19 3.38 -5.13
CA LEU A 46 -1.36 4.24 -4.29
C LEU A 46 0.03 4.44 -4.88
N CYS A 47 0.61 3.42 -5.50
CA CYS A 47 1.90 3.49 -6.19
C CYS A 47 1.80 4.06 -7.62
N GLY A 48 0.61 4.47 -8.08
CA GLY A 48 0.44 5.05 -9.42
C GLY A 48 0.65 4.06 -10.57
N SER A 49 0.67 2.76 -10.28
CA SER A 49 1.04 1.67 -11.21
C SER A 49 -0.08 1.26 -12.16
N PHE A 50 -1.10 2.12 -12.29
CA PHE A 50 -2.22 1.98 -13.22
C PHE A 50 -2.05 2.83 -14.49
N PHE A 51 -0.99 3.64 -14.57
CA PHE A 51 -0.63 4.42 -15.75
C PHE A 51 -1.81 5.24 -16.30
N PHE A 52 -2.42 6.05 -15.42
CA PHE A 52 -3.51 6.95 -15.76
C PHE A 52 -3.05 7.96 -16.81
N ARG A 53 -3.66 7.94 -18.00
CA ARG A 53 -3.27 8.78 -19.15
C ARG A 53 -3.36 10.28 -18.88
N GLY A 54 -4.23 10.70 -17.97
CA GLY A 54 -4.40 12.10 -17.58
C GLY A 54 -3.36 12.61 -16.57
N LEU A 55 -2.52 11.72 -16.02
CA LEU A 55 -1.40 12.09 -15.14
C LEU A 55 -0.11 12.31 -15.95
N CYS A 56 -0.14 13.25 -16.89
CA CYS A 56 1.04 13.68 -17.64
C CYS A 56 1.73 14.84 -16.94
N THR A 57 3.06 14.83 -16.88
CA THR A 57 3.88 15.93 -16.32
C THR A 57 3.78 17.23 -17.13
N ASN A 58 3.37 17.17 -18.39
CA ASN A 58 3.21 18.34 -19.26
C ASN A 58 1.84 18.34 -19.96
N PRO A 59 0.77 18.87 -19.35
CA PRO A 59 -0.59 18.78 -19.87
C PRO A 59 -0.82 19.52 -21.19
N GLY A 60 0.09 20.39 -21.62
CA GLY A 60 0.03 21.11 -22.91
C GLY A 60 0.69 20.39 -24.09
N LEU A 61 1.43 19.31 -23.86
CA LEU A 61 2.10 18.53 -24.92
C LEU A 61 1.23 17.39 -25.46
N PHE A 62 0.14 17.05 -24.78
CA PHE A 62 -0.70 15.91 -25.12
C PHE A 62 -2.09 16.37 -25.54
N SER A 63 -2.59 15.83 -26.64
CA SER A 63 -3.97 16.08 -27.07
C SER A 63 -4.97 15.47 -26.07
N PHE A 64 -6.19 16.00 -26.05
CA PHE A 64 -7.25 15.45 -25.21
C PHE A 64 -7.46 13.95 -25.47
N ASP A 65 -7.50 13.52 -26.73
CA ASP A 65 -7.70 12.13 -27.13
C ASP A 65 -6.67 11.18 -26.51
N THR A 66 -5.42 11.62 -26.38
CA THR A 66 -4.34 10.82 -25.77
C THR A 66 -4.38 10.78 -24.25
N THR A 67 -5.06 11.73 -23.62
CA THR A 67 -5.21 11.82 -22.16
C THR A 67 -6.59 11.39 -21.66
N CYS A 68 -7.51 11.10 -22.57
CA CYS A 68 -8.90 10.77 -22.27
C CYS A 68 -9.04 9.39 -21.61
N CYS A 69 -10.06 9.27 -20.76
CA CYS A 69 -10.44 8.06 -20.05
C CYS A 69 -10.72 6.91 -21.01
N ARG A 70 -9.95 5.83 -20.88
CA ARG A 70 -10.12 4.61 -21.68
C ARG A 70 -11.46 3.92 -21.49
N LYS A 71 -12.21 4.22 -20.42
CA LYS A 71 -13.55 3.66 -20.20
C LYS A 71 -14.63 4.44 -20.95
N CYS A 72 -14.73 5.73 -20.68
CA CYS A 72 -15.87 6.53 -21.12
C CYS A 72 -15.56 7.47 -22.28
N GLY A 73 -14.29 7.82 -22.51
CA GLY A 73 -13.92 8.79 -23.55
C GLY A 73 -14.37 10.23 -23.29
N LEU A 74 -14.85 10.58 -22.08
CA LEU A 74 -15.49 11.87 -21.79
C LEU A 74 -14.60 12.92 -21.11
N ASP A 75 -13.56 12.50 -20.39
CA ASP A 75 -12.71 13.40 -19.59
C ASP A 75 -11.31 12.79 -19.40
N ARG A 76 -10.36 13.58 -18.89
CA ARG A 76 -8.99 13.14 -18.62
C ARG A 76 -8.96 11.96 -17.67
N GLU A 77 -8.17 10.96 -18.01
CA GLU A 77 -8.03 9.74 -17.24
C GLU A 77 -7.21 9.98 -15.98
N THR A 78 -7.89 10.25 -14.88
CA THR A 78 -7.28 10.45 -13.55
C THR A 78 -7.87 9.44 -12.57
N PRO A 79 -7.22 9.16 -11.43
CA PRO A 79 -7.80 8.29 -10.41
C PRO A 79 -9.19 8.77 -9.97
N GLY A 80 -9.32 10.06 -9.67
CA GLY A 80 -10.61 10.67 -9.29
C GLY A 80 -11.66 10.50 -10.39
N HIS A 81 -11.29 10.71 -11.65
CA HIS A 81 -12.21 10.45 -12.76
C HIS A 81 -12.61 8.97 -12.83
N VAL A 82 -11.65 8.07 -13.00
CA VAL A 82 -11.90 6.64 -13.24
C VAL A 82 -12.72 6.02 -12.11
N PHE A 83 -12.40 6.33 -10.86
CA PHE A 83 -13.05 5.72 -9.71
C PHE A 83 -14.23 6.49 -9.18
N MET A 84 -14.35 7.81 -9.34
CA MET A 84 -15.40 8.60 -8.67
C MET A 84 -16.37 9.28 -9.62
N LEU A 85 -15.97 9.59 -10.86
CA LEU A 85 -16.77 10.38 -11.81
C LEU A 85 -17.13 9.67 -13.12
N CYS A 86 -16.41 8.60 -13.46
CA CYS A 86 -16.55 7.91 -14.73
C CYS A 86 -17.97 7.35 -14.92
N ARG A 87 -18.56 7.64 -16.08
CA ARG A 87 -19.94 7.26 -16.44
C ARG A 87 -20.06 5.94 -17.19
N ALA A 88 -18.95 5.21 -17.34
CA ALA A 88 -19.01 3.85 -17.87
C ALA A 88 -19.89 2.99 -16.96
N GLN A 89 -20.83 2.26 -17.57
CA GLN A 89 -21.92 1.57 -16.88
C GLN A 89 -21.42 0.68 -15.75
N GLU A 90 -20.32 -0.03 -16.00
CA GLU A 90 -19.71 -0.96 -15.06
C GLU A 90 -19.08 -0.23 -13.85
N THR A 91 -18.49 0.95 -14.04
CA THR A 91 -18.01 1.77 -12.91
C THR A 91 -19.17 2.36 -12.12
N VAL A 92 -20.25 2.78 -12.79
CA VAL A 92 -21.44 3.34 -12.12
C VAL A 92 -22.09 2.30 -11.20
N ALA A 93 -22.25 1.06 -11.67
CA ALA A 93 -22.81 -0.02 -10.86
C ALA A 93 -21.97 -0.29 -9.61
N GLU A 94 -20.64 -0.36 -9.74
CA GLU A 94 -19.74 -0.58 -8.60
C GLU A 94 -19.74 0.61 -7.63
N ARG A 95 -19.91 1.84 -8.12
CA ARG A 95 -20.04 3.04 -7.28
C ARG A 95 -21.31 3.02 -6.45
N ALA A 96 -22.44 2.61 -7.06
CA ALA A 96 -23.71 2.45 -6.35
C ALA A 96 -23.57 1.39 -5.25
N ALA A 97 -22.96 0.24 -5.56
CA ALA A 97 -22.71 -0.81 -4.56
C ALA A 97 -21.80 -0.35 -3.40
N LEU A 98 -20.80 0.48 -3.69
CA LEU A 98 -19.97 1.12 -2.66
C LEU A 98 -20.80 2.07 -1.79
N ALA A 99 -21.58 2.96 -2.41
CA ALA A 99 -22.43 3.92 -1.69
C ALA A 99 -23.42 3.22 -0.75
N ASP A 100 -24.07 2.15 -1.23
CA ASP A 100 -24.99 1.34 -0.41
C ASP A 100 -24.29 0.71 0.79
N THR A 101 -23.07 0.18 0.58
CA THR A 101 -22.25 -0.41 1.65
C THR A 101 -21.85 0.65 2.68
N LEU A 102 -21.43 1.83 2.23
CA LEU A 102 -21.04 2.94 3.11
C LEU A 102 -22.21 3.47 3.94
N SER A 103 -23.39 3.58 3.32
CA SER A 103 -24.60 4.03 4.00
C SER A 103 -25.08 3.02 5.04
N ARG A 104 -25.20 1.74 4.65
CA ARG A 104 -25.76 0.69 5.50
C ARG A 104 -24.83 0.30 6.66
N ASP A 105 -23.55 0.10 6.37
CA ASP A 105 -22.63 -0.57 7.31
C ASP A 105 -21.79 0.43 8.11
N PHE A 106 -21.67 1.68 7.64
CA PHE A 106 -20.79 2.70 8.24
C PHE A 106 -21.48 4.03 8.51
N HIS A 107 -22.79 4.15 8.24
CA HIS A 107 -23.59 5.37 8.39
C HIS A 107 -22.94 6.61 7.75
N ARG A 108 -22.23 6.41 6.64
CA ARG A 108 -21.50 7.47 5.93
C ARG A 108 -22.29 7.87 4.68
N SER A 109 -22.67 9.14 4.60
CA SER A 109 -23.29 9.71 3.41
C SER A 109 -22.33 9.65 2.23
N TRP A 110 -22.87 9.29 1.06
CA TRP A 110 -22.18 9.46 -0.21
C TRP A 110 -22.56 10.81 -0.81
N ASP A 111 -21.72 11.81 -0.59
CA ASP A 111 -21.98 13.13 -1.15
C ASP A 111 -21.65 13.15 -2.64
N PRO A 112 -22.53 13.70 -3.50
CA PRO A 112 -22.26 13.83 -4.92
C PRO A 112 -21.00 14.67 -5.16
N VAL A 113 -20.09 14.15 -5.96
CA VAL A 113 -18.87 14.86 -6.34
C VAL A 113 -18.93 15.23 -7.81
N PHE A 114 -18.63 16.49 -8.10
CA PHE A 114 -18.70 17.04 -9.46
C PHE A 114 -17.36 17.52 -10.01
N THR A 115 -16.34 17.62 -9.15
CA THR A 115 -15.02 18.11 -9.53
C THR A 115 -13.98 17.02 -9.37
N ARG A 116 -12.93 17.08 -10.20
CA ARG A 116 -11.78 16.16 -10.10
C ARG A 116 -11.14 16.20 -8.70
N ASN A 117 -10.89 17.39 -8.16
CA ASN A 117 -10.22 17.53 -6.87
C ASN A 117 -11.09 16.95 -5.74
N GLY A 118 -12.38 17.29 -5.72
CA GLY A 118 -13.32 16.70 -4.76
C GLY A 118 -13.38 15.17 -4.88
N ALA A 119 -13.20 14.63 -6.08
CA ALA A 119 -13.22 13.19 -6.31
C ALA A 119 -11.97 12.52 -5.73
N GLU A 120 -10.80 13.11 -5.97
CA GLU A 120 -9.54 12.63 -5.38
C GLU A 120 -9.54 12.79 -3.85
N ASP A 121 -10.13 13.87 -3.32
CA ASP A 121 -10.26 14.12 -1.87
C ASP A 121 -11.21 13.13 -1.20
N LEU A 122 -12.39 12.89 -1.77
CA LEU A 122 -13.31 11.86 -1.28
C LEU A 122 -12.63 10.50 -1.30
N MET A 123 -11.96 10.16 -2.40
CA MET A 123 -11.24 8.89 -2.51
C MET A 123 -10.15 8.76 -1.44
N ARG A 124 -9.38 9.82 -1.20
CA ARG A 124 -8.36 9.87 -0.15
C ARG A 124 -8.98 9.66 1.23
N SER A 125 -10.11 10.30 1.52
CA SER A 125 -10.82 10.19 2.80
C SER A 125 -11.40 8.80 3.06
N LEU A 126 -11.73 8.02 2.02
CA LEU A 126 -12.21 6.65 2.13
C LEU A 126 -11.05 5.65 2.26
N ILE A 127 -9.95 5.89 1.54
CA ILE A 127 -8.76 5.04 1.63
C ILE A 127 -8.07 5.21 2.98
N PHE A 128 -8.00 6.43 3.52
CA PHE A 128 -7.30 6.74 4.78
C PHE A 128 -8.20 6.70 6.00
N ASP A 129 -9.37 6.06 5.92
CA ASP A 129 -10.24 5.81 7.05
C ASP A 129 -10.28 4.31 7.37
N TRP A 130 -10.23 3.97 8.66
CA TRP A 130 -10.05 2.59 9.13
C TRP A 130 -11.24 1.68 8.83
N ASN A 131 -12.43 2.28 8.73
CA ASN A 131 -13.69 1.59 8.53
C ASN A 131 -13.96 1.40 7.03
N THR A 132 -13.72 2.43 6.25
CA THR A 132 -14.09 2.47 4.83
C THR A 132 -13.00 1.97 3.88
N VAL A 133 -11.77 1.74 4.35
CA VAL A 133 -10.68 1.23 3.52
C VAL A 133 -10.97 -0.15 2.91
N VAL A 134 -11.66 -1.03 3.63
CA VAL A 134 -12.00 -2.38 3.15
C VAL A 134 -13.01 -2.35 2.01
N PRO A 135 -14.20 -1.72 2.14
CA PRO A 135 -15.13 -1.60 1.02
C PRO A 135 -14.53 -0.79 -0.13
N MET A 136 -13.71 0.23 0.16
CA MET A 136 -13.02 1.00 -0.87
C MET A 136 -12.03 0.14 -1.67
N ALA A 137 -11.25 -0.72 -1.02
CA ALA A 137 -10.32 -1.62 -1.69
C ALA A 137 -11.05 -2.65 -2.57
N ARG A 138 -12.17 -3.18 -2.09
CA ARG A 138 -13.05 -4.06 -2.89
C ARG A 138 -13.58 -3.34 -4.13
N PHE A 139 -14.08 -2.13 -3.96
CA PHE A 139 -14.57 -1.30 -5.06
C PHE A 139 -13.49 -1.03 -6.11
N ILE A 140 -12.30 -0.61 -5.69
CA ILE A 140 -11.15 -0.41 -6.59
C ILE A 140 -10.88 -1.68 -7.38
N TYR A 141 -10.79 -2.83 -6.69
CA TYR A 141 -10.58 -4.13 -7.34
C TYR A 141 -11.66 -4.48 -8.36
N GLN A 142 -12.93 -4.22 -8.06
CA GLN A 142 -14.04 -4.47 -9.00
C GLN A 142 -13.94 -3.61 -10.26
N VAL A 143 -13.68 -2.31 -10.11
CA VAL A 143 -13.53 -1.41 -11.26
C VAL A 143 -12.34 -1.82 -12.13
N VAL A 144 -11.23 -2.25 -11.49
CA VAL A 144 -10.01 -2.61 -12.21
C VAL A 144 -10.05 -4.02 -12.79
N ARG A 145 -10.65 -5.03 -12.16
CA ARG A 145 -10.68 -6.39 -12.75
C ARG A 145 -11.36 -6.43 -14.13
N GLN A 146 -12.29 -5.50 -14.36
CA GLN A 146 -13.04 -5.37 -15.61
C GLN A 146 -12.23 -4.69 -16.72
N TRP A 147 -11.09 -4.08 -16.40
CA TRP A 147 -10.20 -3.45 -17.37
C TRP A 147 -9.19 -4.45 -17.89
N LYS A 148 -9.29 -4.73 -19.20
CA LYS A 148 -8.34 -5.57 -19.96
C LYS A 148 -6.86 -5.11 -19.87
N TRP A 149 -6.62 -3.90 -19.38
CA TRP A 149 -5.28 -3.27 -19.32
C TRP A 149 -4.57 -3.45 -17.97
N PHE A 150 -5.20 -4.08 -16.97
CA PHE A 150 -4.53 -4.43 -15.71
C PHE A 150 -3.83 -5.78 -15.84
N GLY A 151 -2.71 -5.78 -16.56
CA GLY A 151 -2.01 -7.03 -16.87
C GLY A 151 -0.53 -6.87 -17.19
N HIS A 152 -0.04 -5.67 -17.47
CA HIS A 152 1.39 -5.44 -17.30
C HIS A 152 1.67 -5.60 -15.81
N ARG A 153 2.30 -6.74 -15.47
CA ARG A 153 2.95 -6.97 -14.18
C ARG A 153 3.65 -5.67 -13.81
N LEU A 154 3.65 -5.31 -12.53
CA LEU A 154 4.69 -4.38 -12.06
C LEU A 154 5.98 -4.89 -12.72
N PRO A 155 6.72 -4.07 -13.51
CA PRO A 155 8.12 -4.41 -13.76
C PRO A 155 8.64 -4.66 -12.38
N THR A 156 9.00 -5.91 -12.10
CA THR A 156 9.27 -6.45 -10.76
C THR A 156 9.96 -5.33 -10.02
N MET A 157 9.22 -4.61 -9.18
CA MET A 157 9.82 -3.51 -8.44
C MET A 157 10.65 -4.30 -7.48
N VAL A 158 11.93 -4.32 -7.83
CA VAL A 158 13.06 -4.81 -7.09
C VAL A 158 13.01 -4.10 -5.73
N CYS A 159 12.09 -4.49 -4.88
CA CYS A 159 12.46 -4.89 -3.55
C CYS A 159 13.02 -6.29 -3.76
N GLU A 160 14.24 -6.36 -4.31
CA GLU A 160 15.23 -7.26 -3.74
C GLU A 160 15.11 -7.02 -2.23
N LEU A 161 14.28 -7.85 -1.58
CA LEU A 161 14.76 -8.48 -0.37
C LEU A 161 16.09 -9.05 -0.83
N ALA A 162 17.16 -8.32 -0.52
CA ALA A 162 18.49 -8.87 -0.68
C ALA A 162 18.40 -10.29 -0.12
N PRO A 163 18.86 -11.32 -0.86
CA PRO A 163 19.07 -12.60 -0.21
C PRO A 163 19.85 -12.26 1.06
N GLU A 164 19.39 -12.81 2.18
CA GLU A 164 20.13 -12.80 3.43
C GLU A 164 21.59 -13.00 3.05
N SER A 165 22.44 -12.01 3.33
CA SER A 165 23.85 -12.13 3.04
C SER A 165 24.31 -13.34 3.83
N ASP A 166 24.53 -14.45 3.13
CA ASP A 166 25.32 -15.58 3.56
C ASP A 166 26.75 -15.07 3.74
N ASP A 167 26.98 -14.26 4.78
CA ASP A 167 28.29 -14.05 5.36
C ASP A 167 28.50 -15.17 6.38
N GLU A 168 28.49 -16.42 5.91
CA GLU A 168 29.22 -17.48 6.58
C GLU A 168 30.61 -17.58 5.95
N ASP A 169 31.57 -17.12 6.76
CA ASP A 169 32.81 -17.81 7.09
C ASP A 169 34.12 -17.23 6.55
N GLY A 170 35.06 -17.05 7.48
CA GLY A 170 36.40 -16.52 7.22
C GLY A 170 36.98 -15.69 8.36
N GLY A 171 36.87 -16.13 9.62
CA GLY A 171 37.39 -15.35 10.75
C GLY A 171 37.56 -16.13 12.05
N MET A 172 38.31 -17.22 12.01
CA MET A 172 38.94 -17.91 13.14
C MET A 172 39.50 -16.91 14.18
N TRP A 173 38.78 -16.73 15.30
CA TRP A 173 39.34 -16.28 16.58
C TRP A 173 38.59 -17.00 17.71
N ASP A 174 39.38 -17.69 18.51
CA ASP A 174 38.99 -18.67 19.52
C ASP A 174 37.96 -18.15 20.53
N PHE A 175 36.87 -18.91 20.64
CA PHE A 175 35.91 -18.83 21.72
C PHE A 175 36.36 -19.82 22.81
N GLU A 176 37.14 -19.34 23.78
CA GLU A 176 37.33 -20.10 25.03
C GLU A 176 36.04 -20.04 25.85
N THR A 177 35.38 -21.19 25.99
CA THR A 177 34.41 -21.43 27.08
C THR A 177 34.73 -22.73 27.79
N VAL A 178 35.03 -22.64 29.08
CA VAL A 178 34.84 -23.69 30.10
C VAL A 178 34.67 -22.94 31.44
N THR A 179 33.44 -22.62 31.85
CA THR A 179 32.61 -23.29 32.89
C THR A 179 33.25 -23.42 34.28
N GLU A 180 32.57 -22.84 35.28
CA GLU A 180 32.69 -23.10 36.72
C GLU A 180 32.43 -24.57 37.07
N ASP A 181 33.23 -25.19 37.95
CA ASP A 181 32.80 -25.84 39.20
C ASP A 181 34.03 -26.30 40.01
N GLY A 182 33.90 -26.34 41.33
CA GLY A 182 34.98 -26.57 42.29
C GLY A 182 35.13 -27.98 42.84
N SER A 183 36.02 -28.03 43.83
CA SER A 183 36.27 -29.06 44.85
C SER A 183 37.03 -30.36 44.53
N GLU A 184 38.21 -30.42 45.19
CA GLU A 184 38.76 -31.53 46.00
C GLU A 184 39.28 -32.81 45.31
N GLY A 185 40.57 -33.06 45.49
CA GLY A 185 41.24 -34.29 45.09
C GLY A 185 42.73 -34.30 45.48
N ASP A 186 43.00 -35.00 46.57
CA ASP A 186 44.20 -35.05 47.43
C ASP A 186 45.44 -35.78 46.86
N GLY A 187 46.63 -35.40 47.37
CA GLY A 187 47.86 -36.20 47.48
C GLY A 187 48.78 -36.34 46.25
N MET A 188 50.12 -36.44 46.34
CA MET A 188 51.11 -36.37 47.43
C MET A 188 52.52 -36.44 46.78
N GLU A 189 53.57 -36.19 47.57
CA GLU A 189 55.04 -36.39 47.34
C GLU A 189 55.84 -35.10 47.13
N MET A 190 56.44 -34.49 48.16
CA MET A 190 57.45 -34.94 49.15
C MET A 190 58.88 -34.91 48.60
N GLU A 191 59.51 -33.74 48.65
CA GLU A 191 60.97 -33.62 48.73
C GLU A 191 61.38 -33.67 50.21
N ILE A 192 62.09 -34.74 50.58
CA ILE A 192 62.85 -34.83 51.84
C ILE A 192 64.27 -34.32 51.55
N ALA A 193 64.71 -33.33 52.31
CA ALA A 193 66.13 -33.07 52.54
C ALA A 193 66.40 -33.16 54.05
N PHE A 194 67.47 -33.89 54.36
CA PHE A 194 67.94 -34.38 55.66
C PHE A 194 67.95 -33.39 56.83
#